data_AF-A0A968SRT7-F1
#
_entry.id   AF-A0A968SRT7-F1
#
_cell.length_a   1.000
_cell.length_b   1.000
_cell.length_c   1.000
_cell.angle_alpha   90.00
_cell.angle_beta   90.00
_cell.angle_gamma   90.00
#
_symmetry.space_group_name_H-M   'P 1'
#
loop_
_entity.id
_entity.type
_entity.pdbx_description
1 polymer ?
#
loop_
_entity_poly.entity_id
_entity_poly.type
_entity_poly.pdbx_seq_one_letter_code
_entity_poly.pdbx_strand_id
1 'polypeptide(L)'
;MLRSFQYAAYTRFFSATEGLVGRPDEVARLEQWTDYWYYWVSAIFVRSYLESAGQASFIPQRHEDLQTLIETYVLDKALYELSYELNNRPAWVAIPLRGILSLLDGSGAGHDPACCCWLAVGGGAAHRNQRYFVWRNRACHALTRNWYNTP
;
A
#
# COMPACT_ATOMS: atom_id res chain seq x y z
N MET A 1 0.94 -7.63 -10.18
CA MET A 1 -0.06 -6.55 -10.12
C MET A 1 0.31 -5.45 -9.13
N LEU A 2 0.60 -5.75 -7.85
CA LEU A 2 0.90 -4.72 -6.84
C LEU A 2 2.01 -3.73 -7.25
N ARG A 3 3.11 -4.23 -7.80
CA ARG A 3 4.18 -3.39 -8.35
C ARG A 3 3.69 -2.43 -9.45
N SER A 4 2.81 -2.90 -10.33
CA SER A 4 2.21 -2.08 -11.39
C SER A 4 1.38 -0.92 -10.85
N PHE A 5 0.61 -1.15 -9.77
CA PHE A 5 -0.12 -0.06 -9.11
C PHE A 5 0.83 0.97 -8.49
N GLN A 6 1.93 0.53 -7.87
CA GLN A 6 2.94 1.47 -7.36
C GLN A 6 3.54 2.31 -8.50
N TYR A 7 3.92 1.67 -9.61
CA TYR A 7 4.41 2.36 -10.79
C TYR A 7 3.39 3.37 -11.34
N ALA A 8 2.13 2.98 -11.50
CA ALA A 8 1.08 3.87 -11.97
C ALA A 8 0.91 5.10 -11.07
N ALA A 9 0.90 4.89 -9.75
CA ALA A 9 0.78 5.95 -8.75
C ALA A 9 1.97 6.91 -8.80
N TYR A 10 3.20 6.37 -8.78
CA TYR A 10 4.41 7.17 -8.70
C TYR A 10 4.83 7.81 -10.02
N THR A 11 4.50 7.20 -11.16
CA THR A 11 4.67 7.85 -12.47
C THR A 11 3.84 9.12 -12.53
N ARG A 12 2.57 9.06 -12.09
CA ARG A 12 1.71 10.25 -12.05
C ARG A 12 2.17 11.27 -11.03
N PHE A 13 2.68 10.83 -9.88
CA PHE A 13 3.28 11.69 -8.85
C PHE A 13 4.46 12.49 -9.41
N PHE A 14 5.46 11.82 -9.98
CA PHE A 14 6.66 12.50 -10.50
C PHE A 14 6.31 13.53 -11.57
N SER A 15 5.46 13.17 -12.54
CA SER A 15 4.99 14.12 -13.55
C SER A 15 4.16 15.28 -12.97
N ALA A 16 3.46 15.08 -11.84
CA ALA A 16 2.74 16.18 -11.18
C ALA A 16 3.69 17.16 -10.47
N THR A 17 4.75 16.63 -9.85
CA THR A 17 5.66 17.41 -9.02
C THR A 17 6.52 18.40 -9.81
N GLU A 18 6.72 18.15 -11.11
CA GLU A 18 7.36 19.11 -12.02
C GLU A 18 6.65 20.47 -12.03
N GLY A 19 5.33 20.51 -11.87
CA GLY A 19 4.55 21.75 -11.78
C GLY A 19 4.46 22.36 -10.37
N LEU A 20 5.07 21.72 -9.36
CA LEU A 20 5.00 22.10 -7.94
C LEU A 20 6.35 22.59 -7.38
N VAL A 21 7.29 22.96 -8.25
CA VAL A 21 8.60 23.48 -7.85
C VAL A 21 8.42 24.67 -6.89
N GLY A 22 9.09 24.61 -5.74
CA GLY A 22 9.00 25.62 -4.69
C GLY A 22 7.79 25.50 -3.75
N ARG A 23 6.96 24.44 -3.88
CA ARG A 23 5.77 24.20 -3.04
C ARG A 23 5.89 22.87 -2.26
N PRO A 24 6.84 22.75 -1.32
CA PRO A 24 7.15 21.48 -0.65
C PRO A 24 5.96 20.88 0.12
N ASP A 25 5.11 21.71 0.72
CA ASP A 25 3.92 21.24 1.45
C ASP A 25 2.90 20.54 0.53
N GLU A 26 2.81 20.98 -0.73
CA GLU A 26 1.91 20.39 -1.71
C GLU A 26 2.47 19.11 -2.30
N VAL A 27 3.79 19.06 -2.51
CA VAL A 27 4.49 17.82 -2.90
C VAL A 27 4.28 16.76 -1.82
N ALA A 28 4.49 17.10 -0.55
CA ALA A 28 4.29 16.18 0.56
C ALA A 28 2.82 15.73 0.69
N ARG A 29 1.86 16.63 0.48
CA ARG A 29 0.43 16.27 0.48
C ARG A 29 0.09 15.33 -0.68
N LEU A 30 0.63 15.58 -1.87
CA LEU A 30 0.39 14.74 -3.02
C LEU A 30 0.99 13.34 -2.83
N GLU A 31 2.20 13.28 -2.28
CA GLU A 31 2.88 12.02 -1.94
C GLU A 31 2.05 11.17 -0.97
N GLN A 32 1.48 11.78 0.07
CA GLN A 32 0.56 11.10 1.00
C GLN A 32 -0.66 10.53 0.27
N TRP A 33 -1.23 11.25 -0.69
CA TRP A 33 -2.35 10.76 -1.50
C TRP A 33 -1.94 9.64 -2.45
N THR A 34 -0.75 9.70 -3.01
CA THR A 34 -0.17 8.65 -3.85
C THR A 34 -0.01 7.35 -3.05
N ASP A 35 0.55 7.43 -1.85
CA ASP A 35 0.69 6.28 -0.95
C ASP A 35 -0.66 5.72 -0.53
N TYR A 36 -1.61 6.59 -0.18
CA TYR A 36 -2.97 6.20 0.19
C TYR A 36 -3.68 5.45 -0.94
N TRP A 37 -3.62 5.98 -2.16
CA TRP A 37 -4.23 5.35 -3.32
C TRP A 37 -3.60 3.99 -3.62
N TYR A 38 -2.27 3.92 -3.63
CA TYR A 38 -1.53 2.68 -3.85
C TYR A 38 -1.92 1.60 -2.83
N TYR A 39 -1.98 1.97 -1.55
CA TYR A 39 -2.34 1.06 -0.46
C TYR A 39 -3.75 0.49 -0.66
N TRP A 40 -4.76 1.34 -0.85
CA TRP A 40 -6.15 0.88 -0.93
C TRP A 40 -6.44 0.07 -2.18
N VAL A 41 -5.90 0.47 -3.34
CA VAL A 41 -6.05 -0.31 -4.58
C VAL A 41 -5.39 -1.67 -4.44
N SER A 42 -4.22 -1.73 -3.81
CA SER A 42 -3.53 -2.99 -3.53
C SER A 42 -4.32 -3.90 -2.58
N ALA A 43 -4.85 -3.34 -1.49
CA ALA A 43 -5.63 -4.08 -0.51
C ALA A 43 -6.93 -4.65 -1.13
N ILE A 44 -7.65 -3.82 -1.89
CA ILE A 44 -8.88 -4.25 -2.59
C ILE A 44 -8.55 -5.35 -3.61
N PHE A 45 -7.48 -5.18 -4.38
CA PHE A 45 -7.06 -6.18 -5.35
C PHE A 45 -6.75 -7.54 -4.70
N VAL A 46 -5.93 -7.55 -3.64
CA VAL A 46 -5.55 -8.80 -2.95
C VAL A 46 -6.78 -9.45 -2.33
N ARG A 47 -7.62 -8.68 -1.65
CA ARG A 47 -8.86 -9.22 -1.06
C ARG A 47 -9.75 -9.86 -2.12
N SER A 48 -10.07 -9.13 -3.18
CA SER A 48 -10.95 -9.65 -4.24
C SER A 48 -10.32 -10.82 -5.00
N TYR A 49 -8.98 -10.84 -5.14
CA TYR A 49 -8.28 -11.99 -5.70
C TYR A 49 -8.42 -13.23 -4.82
N LEU A 50 -8.22 -13.11 -3.51
CA LEU A 50 -8.36 -14.23 -2.56
C LEU A 50 -9.81 -14.73 -2.46
N GLU A 51 -10.78 -13.82 -2.43
CA GLU A 51 -12.21 -14.15 -2.48
C GLU A 51 -12.55 -14.93 -3.76
N SER A 52 -12.01 -14.51 -4.90
CA SER A 52 -12.24 -15.17 -6.20
C SER A 52 -11.52 -16.52 -6.30
N ALA A 53 -10.31 -16.62 -5.75
CA ALA A 53 -9.51 -17.85 -5.75
C ALA A 53 -10.07 -18.91 -4.79
N GLY A 54 -10.79 -18.48 -3.74
CA GLY A 54 -11.41 -19.36 -2.76
C GLY A 54 -10.38 -20.26 -2.07
N GLN A 55 -10.63 -21.57 -2.10
CA GLN A 55 -9.81 -22.61 -1.46
C GLN A 55 -8.85 -23.30 -2.44
N ALA A 56 -8.37 -22.56 -3.45
CA ALA A 56 -7.44 -23.13 -4.42
C ALA A 56 -6.17 -23.65 -3.73
N SER A 57 -5.67 -24.80 -4.19
CA SER A 57 -4.53 -25.51 -3.57
C SER A 57 -3.22 -24.72 -3.56
N PHE A 58 -3.10 -23.69 -4.39
CA PHE A 58 -1.91 -22.83 -4.47
C PHE A 58 -1.95 -21.64 -3.51
N ILE A 59 -3.06 -21.43 -2.78
CA ILE A 59 -3.18 -20.37 -1.78
C ILE A 59 -2.83 -20.95 -0.40
N PRO A 60 -1.79 -20.42 0.29
CA PRO A 60 -1.51 -20.81 1.67
C PRO A 60 -2.70 -20.53 2.59
N GLN A 61 -3.03 -21.51 3.43
CA GLN A 61 -4.16 -21.42 4.36
C GLN A 61 -3.83 -20.60 5.60
N ARG A 62 -2.56 -20.60 6.00
CA ARG A 62 -2.06 -19.77 7.10
C ARG A 62 -1.81 -18.36 6.58
N HIS A 63 -2.35 -17.39 7.31
CA HIS A 63 -2.21 -15.99 6.99
C HIS A 63 -0.74 -15.52 6.92
N GLU A 64 0.09 -15.97 7.87
CA GLU A 64 1.52 -15.64 7.93
C GLU A 64 2.28 -16.16 6.69
N ASP A 65 1.92 -17.35 6.20
CA ASP A 65 2.57 -17.97 5.04
C ASP A 65 2.16 -17.23 3.76
N LEU A 66 0.89 -16.82 3.66
CA LEU A 66 0.39 -15.98 2.56
C LEU A 66 1.05 -14.60 2.55
N GLN A 67 1.19 -13.97 3.71
CA GLN A 67 1.87 -12.69 3.86
C GLN A 67 3.32 -12.81 3.40
N THR A 68 4.05 -13.81 3.93
CA THR A 68 5.45 -14.10 3.56
C THR A 68 5.57 -14.32 2.05
N LEU A 69 4.66 -15.08 1.45
CA LEU A 69 4.63 -15.34 0.02
C LEU A 69 4.49 -14.04 -0.78
N ILE A 70 3.51 -13.20 -0.44
CA ILE A 70 3.25 -11.93 -1.14
C ILE A 70 4.44 -10.99 -0.98
N GLU A 71 4.93 -10.78 0.25
CA GLU A 71 6.05 -9.88 0.52
C GLU A 71 7.32 -10.32 -0.22
N THR A 72 7.61 -11.63 -0.22
CA THR A 72 8.77 -12.20 -0.92
C THR A 72 8.68 -11.94 -2.43
N TYR A 73 7.53 -12.20 -3.06
CA TYR A 73 7.38 -11.97 -4.50
C TYR A 73 7.36 -10.48 -4.87
N VAL A 74 6.82 -9.62 -4.01
CA VAL A 74 6.87 -8.17 -4.23
C VAL A 74 8.31 -7.67 -4.12
N LEU A 75 9.07 -8.16 -3.14
CA LEU A 75 10.48 -7.82 -2.96
C LEU A 75 11.34 -8.30 -4.12
N ASP A 76 11.22 -9.57 -4.52
CA ASP A 76 11.93 -10.14 -5.67
C ASP A 76 11.68 -9.32 -6.93
N LYS A 77 10.42 -8.97 -7.17
CA LYS A 77 10.08 -8.13 -8.32
C LYS A 77 10.63 -6.71 -8.22
N ALA A 78 10.64 -6.11 -7.03
CA ALA A 78 11.22 -4.79 -6.80
C ALA A 78 12.75 -4.76 -6.99
N LEU A 79 13.46 -5.83 -6.61
CA LEU A 79 14.89 -5.98 -6.85
C LEU A 79 15.21 -6.14 -8.34
N TYR A 80 14.42 -6.96 -9.05
CA TYR A 80 14.50 -7.06 -10.51
C TYR A 80 14.30 -5.70 -11.17
N GLU A 81 13.26 -4.96 -10.77
CA GLU A 81 12.95 -3.62 -11.27
C GLU A 81 14.09 -2.63 -10.98
N LEU A 82 14.63 -2.63 -9.76
CA LEU A 82 15.76 -1.77 -9.40
C LEU A 82 16.96 -1.97 -10.33
N SER A 83 17.38 -3.22 -10.51
CA SER A 83 18.49 -3.57 -11.42
C SER A 83 18.17 -3.15 -12.85
N TYR A 84 16.94 -3.36 -13.29
CA TYR A 84 16.51 -2.96 -14.64
C TYR A 84 16.53 -1.44 -14.84
N GLU A 85 15.97 -0.65 -13.92
CA GLU A 85 15.90 0.81 -14.04
C GLU A 85 17.28 1.45 -13.95
N LEU A 86 18.18 0.93 -13.11
CA LEU A 86 19.57 1.39 -13.02
C LEU A 86 20.29 1.31 -14.38
N ASN A 87 19.99 0.30 -15.19
CA ASN A 87 20.64 0.08 -16.47
C ASN A 87 19.93 0.75 -17.65
N ASN A 88 18.62 1.00 -17.55
CA ASN A 88 17.82 1.43 -18.69
C ASN A 88 17.21 2.84 -18.53
N ARG A 89 16.78 3.22 -17.32
CA ARG A 89 16.09 4.50 -17.03
C ARG A 89 16.43 4.98 -15.61
N PRO A 90 17.64 5.52 -15.39
CA PRO A 90 18.09 5.90 -14.05
C PRO A 90 17.16 6.89 -13.32
N ALA A 91 16.43 7.73 -14.06
CA ALA A 91 15.45 8.65 -13.49
C ALA A 91 14.27 7.95 -12.76
N TRP A 92 14.03 6.67 -13.03
CA TRP A 92 12.90 5.91 -12.49
C TRP A 92 13.28 5.04 -11.28
N VAL A 93 14.56 5.00 -10.92
CA VAL A 93 15.12 4.20 -9.81
C VAL A 93 14.46 4.51 -8.46
N ALA A 94 13.96 5.73 -8.28
CA ALA A 94 13.25 6.13 -7.06
C ALA A 94 12.00 5.26 -6.78
N ILE A 95 11.32 4.75 -7.83
CA ILE A 95 10.11 3.93 -7.68
C ILE A 95 10.43 2.58 -7.01
N PRO A 96 11.30 1.71 -7.57
CA PRO A 96 11.62 0.43 -6.94
C PRO A 96 12.33 0.59 -5.59
N LEU A 97 13.21 1.58 -5.42
CA LEU A 97 13.85 1.85 -4.12
C LEU A 97 12.83 2.14 -3.03
N ARG A 98 11.83 2.98 -3.33
CA ARG A 98 10.79 3.30 -2.37
C ARG A 98 9.94 2.08 -2.03
N GLY A 99 9.63 1.24 -3.02
CA GLY A 99 8.99 -0.05 -2.78
C GLY A 99 9.77 -0.96 -1.83
N ILE A 100 11.09 -1.04 -1.99
CA ILE A 100 11.96 -1.84 -1.11
C ILE A 100 11.95 -1.25 0.31
N LEU A 101 12.13 0.07 0.45
CA LEU A 101 12.11 0.73 1.77
C LEU A 101 10.79 0.51 2.50
N SER A 102 9.65 0.65 1.81
CA SER A 102 8.33 0.41 2.42
C SER A 102 8.15 -1.04 2.89
N LEU A 103 8.73 -2.02 2.20
CA LEU A 103 8.70 -3.41 2.65
C LEU A 103 9.55 -3.58 3.92
N LEU A 104 10.78 -3.05 3.92
CA LEU A 104 11.70 -3.18 5.06
C LEU A 104 11.19 -2.46 6.32
N ASP A 105 10.60 -1.28 6.15
CA ASP A 105 10.02 -0.49 7.24
C ASP A 105 8.77 -1.17 7.82
N GLY A 106 8.00 -1.90 6.99
CA GLY A 106 6.86 -2.69 7.41
C GLY A 106 7.23 -4.03 8.07
N SER A 107 8.38 -4.61 7.72
CA SER A 107 8.92 -5.83 8.33
C SER A 107 9.61 -5.60 9.68
N GLY A 108 9.91 -4.35 10.03
CA GLY A 108 10.47 -3.95 11.32
C GLY A 108 9.38 -3.68 12.36
N ALA A 109 9.31 -4.48 13.40
CA ALA A 109 8.39 -4.31 14.52
C ALA A 109 8.27 -2.85 15.01
N GLY A 110 7.07 -2.24 14.92
CA GLY A 110 6.77 -1.03 15.70
C GLY A 110 5.80 0.01 15.13
N HIS A 111 5.41 -0.03 13.86
CA HIS A 111 4.44 0.92 13.32
C HIS A 111 3.61 0.30 12.20
N ASP A 112 2.64 -0.53 12.56
CA ASP A 112 1.79 -1.21 11.58
C ASP A 112 0.41 -0.54 11.44
N PRO A 113 0.18 0.31 10.42
CA PRO A 113 -1.15 0.75 10.03
C PRO A 113 -1.96 -0.35 9.30
N ALA A 114 -1.35 -1.47 8.88
CA ALA A 114 -2.05 -2.61 8.29
C ALA A 114 -2.86 -3.41 9.32
N CYS A 115 -2.52 -3.32 10.61
CA CYS A 115 -3.28 -3.94 11.70
C CYS A 115 -4.76 -3.47 11.74
N CYS A 116 -5.07 -2.26 11.28
CA CYS A 116 -6.46 -1.77 11.21
C CYS A 116 -7.29 -2.34 10.06
N CYS A 117 -6.68 -2.84 8.98
CA CYS A 117 -7.43 -3.30 7.81
C CYS A 117 -7.50 -4.84 7.69
N TRP A 118 -6.55 -5.59 8.26
CA TRP A 118 -6.58 -7.06 8.22
C TRP A 118 -7.70 -7.67 9.09
N LEU A 119 -8.16 -6.97 10.13
CA LEU A 119 -9.33 -7.38 10.92
C LEU A 119 -10.66 -7.41 10.12
N ALA A 120 -10.71 -6.82 8.92
CA ALA A 120 -11.90 -6.85 8.06
C ALA A 120 -11.99 -8.10 7.17
N VAL A 121 -10.92 -8.91 7.08
CA VAL A 121 -10.88 -10.14 6.26
C VAL A 121 -11.24 -11.40 7.06
N GLY A 122 -11.22 -11.32 8.41
CA GLY A 122 -11.63 -12.41 9.29
C GLY A 122 -13.08 -12.26 9.77
N GLY A 123 -14.02 -12.90 9.08
CA GLY A 123 -15.39 -13.06 9.59
C GLY A 123 -15.42 -14.01 10.80
N GLY A 124 -15.56 -13.47 12.01
CA GLY A 124 -15.70 -14.28 13.22
C GLY A 124 -15.75 -13.52 14.55
N ALA A 125 -16.94 -13.04 14.90
CA ALA A 125 -17.48 -12.83 16.26
C ALA A 125 -16.65 -12.11 17.37
N ALA A 126 -17.11 -10.89 17.69
CA ALA A 126 -17.24 -10.28 19.04
C ALA A 126 -15.93 -9.90 19.79
N HIS A 127 -15.80 -8.79 20.54
CA HIS A 127 -16.76 -7.86 21.13
C HIS A 127 -15.98 -6.60 21.60
N ARG A 128 -16.60 -5.43 21.46
CA ARG A 128 -16.56 -4.32 22.46
C ARG A 128 -15.19 -3.70 22.82
N ASN A 129 -14.68 -2.80 21.96
CA ASN A 129 -14.18 -1.46 22.37
C ASN A 129 -13.70 -0.67 21.14
N GLN A 130 -14.58 0.17 20.59
CA GLN A 130 -14.26 1.16 19.54
C GLN A 130 -13.58 2.40 20.12
N ARG A 131 -12.45 2.22 20.79
CA ARG A 131 -11.55 3.30 21.17
C ARG A 131 -10.14 2.79 20.89
N TYR A 132 -9.24 3.67 20.48
CA TYR A 132 -7.90 3.40 19.95
C TYR A 132 -7.91 3.02 18.46
N PHE A 133 -7.87 4.03 17.60
CA PHE A 133 -6.82 4.19 16.59
C PHE A 133 -6.95 5.58 15.96
N VAL A 134 -6.23 6.54 16.55
CA VAL A 134 -6.09 7.90 16.04
C VAL A 134 -4.85 7.90 15.15
N TRP A 135 -5.02 7.78 13.83
CA TRP A 135 -3.95 8.13 12.90
C TRP A 135 -3.85 9.67 12.87
N ARG A 136 -2.73 10.20 13.37
CA ARG A 136 -2.53 11.64 13.61
C ARG A 136 -2.26 12.38 12.29
N ASN A 137 -3.25 12.46 11.41
CA ASN A 137 -3.23 13.39 10.27
C ASN A 137 -4.63 13.98 10.04
N ARG A 138 -4.78 15.30 10.27
CA ARG A 138 -6.06 16.03 10.27
C ARG A 138 -6.83 15.94 8.92
N ALA A 139 -6.16 15.61 7.82
CA ALA A 139 -6.79 15.46 6.50
C ALA A 139 -7.61 14.17 6.34
N CYS A 140 -7.22 13.06 7.00
CA CYS A 140 -7.93 11.77 6.91
C CYS A 140 -9.31 11.79 7.59
N HIS A 141 -9.47 12.63 8.62
CA HIS A 141 -10.70 12.65 9.41
C HIS A 141 -11.90 13.28 8.68
N ALA A 142 -11.65 14.05 7.61
CA ALA A 142 -12.67 14.73 6.82
C ALA A 142 -13.22 13.86 5.67
N LEU A 143 -12.41 12.95 5.12
CA LEU A 143 -12.75 12.21 3.89
C LEU A 143 -13.39 10.85 4.18
N THR A 144 -13.06 10.23 5.32
CA THR A 144 -13.71 8.98 5.77
C THR A 144 -15.14 9.19 6.27
N ARG A 145 -15.47 10.37 6.81
CA ARG A 145 -16.85 10.70 7.24
C ARG A 145 -17.82 10.86 6.08
N ASN A 146 -17.34 11.23 4.89
CA ASN A 146 -18.21 11.51 3.75
C ASN A 146 -18.56 10.24 2.94
N TRP A 147 -17.74 9.20 3.03
CA TRP A 147 -17.96 7.93 2.32
C TRP A 147 -18.94 6.98 3.03
N TYR A 148 -19.07 7.05 4.35
CA TYR A 148 -20.01 6.21 5.12
C TYR A 148 -21.46 6.72 5.12
N ASN A 149 -21.72 7.91 4.56
CA ASN A 149 -22.99 8.62 4.71
C ASN A 149 -23.67 9.04 3.39
N THR A 150 -23.28 8.48 2.25
CA THR A 150 -24.08 8.59 1.03
C THR A 150 -25.13 7.46 1.01
N PRO A 151 -26.43 7.78 0.83
CA PRO A 151 -27.52 6.80 0.89
C PRO A 151 -27.46 5.74 -0.21
#